data_AF-A0A432EX29-F1
#
_entry.id   AF-A0A432EX29-F1
#
_cell.length_a   1.000
_cell.length_b   1.000
_cell.length_c   1.000
_cell.angle_alpha   90.00
_cell.angle_beta   90.00
_cell.angle_gamma   90.00
#
_symmetry.space_group_name_H-M   'P 1'
#
loop_
_entity.id
_entity.type
_entity.pdbx_description
1 polymer ?
#
loop_
_entity_poly.entity_id
_entity_poly.type
_entity_poly.pdbx_seq_one_letter_code
_entity_poly.pdbx_strand_id
1 'polypeptide(L)'
;MKRWEIPRVAFASLGCPKALVDSERILTQLHAEGYALSDSYSDASIVVVNTCGFIEAAVEESLEAITQALDENGRVIVTGCLATGNQNILRRFPGLVAVTGDGSVEATRS
;
A
#
# COMPACT_ATOMS: atom_id res chain seq x y z
N MET A 1 -17.97 27.61 -3.63
CA MET A 1 -18.04 26.27 -3.00
C MET A 1 -16.90 25.43 -3.54
N LYS A 2 -15.90 25.07 -2.72
CA LYS A 2 -14.93 24.03 -3.10
C LYS A 2 -15.65 22.69 -3.01
N ARG A 3 -15.82 21.98 -4.12
CA ARG A 3 -16.24 20.57 -4.12
C ARG A 3 -15.18 19.83 -3.28
N TRP A 4 -15.56 19.30 -2.13
CA TRP A 4 -14.72 18.38 -1.38
C TRP A 4 -14.78 17.06 -2.14
N GLU A 5 -13.87 16.87 -3.09
CA GLU A 5 -13.77 15.61 -3.80
C GLU A 5 -13.33 14.53 -2.80
N ILE A 6 -14.06 13.43 -2.77
CA ILE A 6 -13.74 12.28 -1.93
C ILE A 6 -12.36 11.78 -2.39
N PRO A 7 -11.34 11.73 -1.51
CA PRO A 7 -10.02 11.28 -1.92
C PRO A 7 -10.10 9.83 -2.38
N ARG A 8 -9.56 9.57 -3.59
CA ARG A 8 -9.53 8.23 -4.17
C ARG A 8 -8.20 7.54 -3.86
N VAL A 9 -8.27 6.28 -3.46
CA VAL A 9 -7.09 5.45 -3.16
C VAL A 9 -7.08 4.28 -4.14
N ALA A 10 -5.98 4.10 -4.86
CA ALA A 10 -5.73 2.83 -5.54
C ALA A 10 -4.96 1.91 -4.62
N PHE A 11 -5.23 0.61 -4.70
CA PHE A 11 -4.67 -0.37 -3.79
C PHE A 11 -4.17 -1.60 -4.55
N ALA A 12 -2.91 -1.97 -4.32
CA ALA A 12 -2.29 -3.16 -4.87
C ALA A 12 -1.94 -4.12 -3.73
N SER A 13 -2.36 -5.38 -3.84
CA SER A 13 -2.05 -6.45 -2.88
C SER A 13 -1.16 -7.49 -3.53
N LEU A 14 0.03 -7.71 -2.98
CA LEU A 14 1.01 -8.61 -3.58
C LEU A 14 1.54 -9.63 -2.57
N GLY A 15 1.54 -10.88 -3.00
CA GLY A 15 2.21 -11.97 -2.31
C GLY A 15 1.30 -13.01 -1.66
N CYS A 16 1.54 -13.31 -0.38
CA CYS A 16 1.06 -14.55 0.26
C CYS A 16 -0.38 -14.44 0.80
N PRO A 17 -1.01 -15.55 1.23
CA PRO A 17 -2.36 -15.53 1.81
C PRO A 17 -2.54 -14.55 2.99
N LYS A 18 -1.49 -14.29 3.78
CA LYS A 18 -1.52 -13.26 4.83
C LYS A 18 -1.68 -11.85 4.24
N ALA A 19 -0.98 -11.53 3.16
CA ALA A 19 -1.10 -10.24 2.50
C ALA A 19 -2.53 -9.99 2.01
N LEU A 20 -3.21 -11.02 1.50
CA LEU A 20 -4.62 -10.92 1.10
C LEU A 20 -5.54 -10.60 2.28
N VAL A 21 -5.41 -11.32 3.39
CA VAL A 21 -6.20 -11.08 4.62
C VAL A 21 -5.93 -9.68 5.18
N ASP A 22 -4.67 -9.25 5.18
CA ASP A 22 -4.29 -7.89 5.61
C ASP A 22 -4.89 -6.83 4.69
N SER A 23 -4.92 -7.07 3.37
CA SER A 23 -5.53 -6.19 2.38
C SER A 23 -7.04 -5.99 2.60
N GLU A 24 -7.79 -7.05 2.90
CA GLU A 24 -9.22 -6.94 3.23
C GLU A 24 -9.46 -6.02 4.42
N ARG A 25 -8.62 -6.13 5.46
CA ARG A 25 -8.69 -5.28 6.65
C ARG A 25 -8.39 -3.81 6.31
N ILE A 26 -7.34 -3.56 5.53
CA ILE A 26 -6.97 -2.20 5.13
C ILE A 26 -8.07 -1.57 4.27
N LEU A 27 -8.60 -2.30 3.29
CA LEU A 27 -9.68 -1.83 2.43
C LEU A 27 -10.96 -1.52 3.21
N THR A 28 -11.30 -2.38 4.18
CA THR A 28 -12.44 -2.15 5.08
C THR A 28 -12.25 -0.86 5.89
N GLN A 29 -11.05 -0.63 6.43
CA GLN A 29 -10.74 0.58 7.19
C GLN A 29 -10.81 1.84 6.32
N LEU A 30 -10.22 1.81 5.12
CA LEU A 30 -10.29 2.91 4.15
C LEU A 30 -11.74 3.26 3.81
N HIS A 31 -12.59 2.25 3.60
CA HIS A 31 -14.01 2.46 3.35
C HIS A 31 -14.73 3.07 4.57
N ALA A 32 -14.45 2.57 5.77
CA ALA A 32 -15.04 3.10 7.01
C ALA A 32 -14.63 4.56 7.28
N GLU A 33 -13.45 4.98 6.84
CA GLU A 33 -12.97 6.37 6.91
C GLU A 33 -13.49 7.26 5.77
N GLY A 34 -14.24 6.69 4.82
CA GLY A 34 -14.90 7.44 3.75
C GLY A 34 -14.04 7.66 2.51
N TYR A 35 -12.93 6.95 2.36
CA TYR A 35 -12.15 6.94 1.11
C TYR A 35 -12.88 6.15 0.02
N ALA A 36 -12.78 6.64 -1.21
CA ALA A 36 -13.24 5.90 -2.39
C ALA A 36 -12.08 5.10 -2.99
N LEU A 37 -12.37 3.94 -3.56
CA LEU A 37 -11.37 3.18 -4.30
C LEU A 37 -11.29 3.67 -5.74
N SER A 38 -10.06 3.68 -6.27
CA SER A 38 -9.76 3.94 -7.69
C SER A 38 -9.41 2.63 -8.38
N ASP A 39 -9.92 2.44 -9.60
CA ASP A 39 -9.60 1.29 -10.44
C ASP A 39 -8.26 1.46 -11.20
N SER A 40 -7.67 2.66 -11.17
CA SER A 40 -6.38 2.96 -11.80
C SER A 40 -5.48 3.76 -10.86
N TYR A 41 -4.15 3.61 -11.03
CA TYR A 41 -3.17 4.39 -10.28
C TYR A 41 -3.22 5.87 -10.67
N SER A 42 -3.33 6.20 -11.96
CA SER A 42 -3.32 7.58 -12.45
C SER A 42 -4.52 8.42 -11.97
N ASP A 43 -5.67 7.78 -11.71
CA ASP A 43 -6.88 8.45 -11.21
C ASP A 43 -6.93 8.61 -9.69
N ALA A 44 -6.01 7.97 -8.97
CA ALA A 44 -5.95 7.99 -7.52
C ALA A 44 -5.25 9.23 -6.99
N SER A 45 -5.68 9.71 -5.82
CA SER A 45 -4.96 10.75 -5.07
C SER A 45 -3.69 10.21 -4.42
N ILE A 46 -3.66 8.89 -4.16
CA ILE A 46 -2.54 8.15 -3.59
C ILE A 46 -2.69 6.66 -3.93
N VAL A 47 -1.56 5.97 -4.10
CA VAL A 47 -1.52 4.51 -4.28
C VAL A 47 -0.96 3.86 -3.02
N VAL A 48 -1.61 2.80 -2.53
CA VAL A 48 -1.10 1.95 -1.45
C VAL A 48 -0.70 0.61 -2.03
N VAL A 49 0.57 0.22 -1.84
CA VAL A 49 1.08 -1.10 -2.25
C VAL A 49 1.33 -1.93 -0.99
N ASN A 50 0.51 -2.96 -0.77
CA ASN A 50 0.70 -3.94 0.29
C ASN A 50 1.59 -5.08 -0.21
N THR A 51 2.75 -5.23 0.42
CA THR A 51 3.86 -6.05 -0.05
C THR A 51 4.15 -7.23 0.86
N CYS A 52 4.62 -8.33 0.26
CA CYS A 52 5.05 -9.51 0.99
C CYS A 52 6.58 -9.63 1.02
N GLY A 53 7.15 -9.82 2.21
CA GLY A 53 8.60 -10.01 2.40
C GLY A 53 9.02 -11.47 2.57
N PHE A 54 8.08 -12.42 2.54
CA PHE A 54 8.32 -13.82 2.91
C PHE A 54 8.62 -14.75 1.73
N ILE A 55 8.05 -14.46 0.56
CA ILE A 55 8.19 -15.30 -0.63
C ILE A 55 9.02 -14.50 -1.65
N GLU A 56 10.14 -15.05 -2.10
CA GLU A 56 11.09 -14.35 -2.98
C GLU A 56 10.44 -13.87 -4.28
N ALA A 57 9.65 -14.71 -4.95
CA ALA A 57 8.87 -14.31 -6.13
C ALA A 57 7.91 -13.15 -5.84
N ALA A 58 7.27 -13.15 -4.66
CA ALA A 58 6.39 -12.05 -4.25
C ALA A 58 7.15 -10.77 -3.89
N VAL A 59 8.43 -10.87 -3.52
CA VAL A 59 9.29 -9.70 -3.30
C VAL A 59 9.58 -9.03 -4.63
N GLU A 60 9.95 -9.78 -5.66
CA GLU A 60 10.19 -9.23 -7.01
C GLU A 60 8.93 -8.55 -7.56
N GLU A 61 7.78 -9.23 -7.51
CA GLU A 61 6.48 -8.65 -7.89
C GLU A 61 6.15 -7.38 -7.09
N SER A 62 6.44 -7.37 -5.79
CA SER A 62 6.26 -6.19 -4.93
C SER A 62 7.11 -5.01 -5.39
N LEU A 63 8.37 -5.25 -5.77
CA LEU A 63 9.28 -4.20 -6.24
C LEU A 63 8.85 -3.64 -7.61
N GLU A 64 8.38 -4.49 -8.50
CA GLU A 64 7.85 -4.08 -9.81
C GLU A 64 6.61 -3.20 -9.65
N ALA A 65 5.66 -3.61 -8.81
CA ALA A 65 4.45 -2.84 -8.58
C ALA A 65 4.72 -1.48 -7.91
N ILE A 66 5.70 -1.40 -6.99
CA ILE A 66 6.13 -0.10 -6.42
C ILE A 66 6.64 0.81 -7.54
N THR A 67 7.44 0.28 -8.45
CA THR A 67 7.99 1.04 -9.59
C THR A 67 6.86 1.54 -10.49
N GLN A 68 5.95 0.65 -10.89
CA GLN A 68 4.80 1.01 -11.72
C GLN A 68 3.90 2.06 -11.05
N ALA A 69 3.61 1.91 -9.75
CA ALA A 69 2.80 2.87 -9.02
C ALA A 69 3.46 4.25 -8.93
N LEU A 70 4.78 4.30 -8.77
CA LEU A 70 5.54 5.55 -8.78
C LEU A 70 5.54 6.21 -10.16
N ASP A 71 5.70 5.43 -11.22
CA ASP A 71 5.70 5.93 -12.59
C ASP A 71 4.31 6.46 -13.02
N GLU A 72 3.22 5.78 -12.63
CA GLU A 72 1.87 6.14 -13.04
C GLU A 72 1.21 7.22 -12.17
N ASN A 73 1.54 7.30 -10.88
CA ASN A 73 0.89 8.22 -9.93
C ASN A 73 1.86 9.23 -9.28
N GLY A 74 3.06 8.77 -8.92
CA GLY A 74 4.07 9.58 -8.22
C GLY A 74 3.82 9.77 -6.72
N ARG A 75 2.66 9.37 -6.16
CA ARG A 75 2.38 9.40 -4.72
C ARG A 75 2.03 8.02 -4.21
N VAL A 76 3.03 7.34 -3.65
CA VAL A 76 2.91 5.94 -3.24
C VAL A 76 3.24 5.76 -1.76
N ILE A 77 2.41 4.98 -1.07
CA ILE A 77 2.68 4.42 0.26
C ILE A 77 2.93 2.93 0.10
N VAL A 78 4.00 2.43 0.71
CA VAL A 78 4.26 0.99 0.79
C VAL A 78 3.94 0.50 2.18
N THR A 79 3.21 -0.60 2.27
CA THR A 79 2.86 -1.28 3.52
C THR A 79 3.16 -2.78 3.42
N GLY A 80 3.06 -3.51 4.53
CA GLY A 80 3.21 -4.97 4.55
C GLY A 80 4.59 -5.45 5.03
N CYS A 81 4.81 -6.75 4.89
CA CYS A 81 5.92 -7.43 5.57
C CYS A 81 7.30 -7.07 4.98
N LEU A 82 7.35 -6.76 3.67
CA LEU A 82 8.58 -6.29 3.04
C LEU A 82 8.99 -4.90 3.56
N ALA A 83 8.02 -4.06 3.91
CA ALA A 83 8.25 -2.75 4.50
C ALA A 83 8.78 -2.85 5.95
N THR A 84 8.30 -3.80 6.76
CA THR A 84 8.80 -4.04 8.13
C THR A 84 10.23 -4.59 8.12
N GLY A 85 10.52 -5.55 7.23
CA GLY A 85 11.78 -6.30 7.26
C GLY A 85 12.96 -5.65 6.54
N ASN A 86 12.71 -4.67 5.67
CA ASN A 86 13.73 -4.16 4.75
C ASN A 86 13.86 -2.64 4.84
N GLN A 87 14.76 -2.15 5.71
CA GLN A 87 15.11 -0.72 5.80
C GLN A 87 15.66 -0.13 4.48
N ASN A 88 15.87 -0.95 3.45
CA ASN A 88 16.31 -0.49 2.14
C ASN A 88 15.18 -0.02 1.22
N ILE A 89 13.90 -0.20 1.55
CA ILE A 89 12.81 0.22 0.66
C ILE A 89 12.86 1.73 0.39
N LEU A 90 13.02 2.57 1.42
CA LEU A 90 13.19 4.01 1.25
C LEU A 90 14.49 4.39 0.50
N ARG A 91 15.56 3.60 0.67
CA ARG A 91 16.81 3.83 -0.06
C ARG A 91 16.68 3.49 -1.54
N ARG A 92 15.94 2.43 -1.86
CA ARG A 92 15.69 1.99 -3.25
C ARG A 92 14.66 2.88 -3.95
N PHE A 93 13.65 3.35 -3.22
CA PHE A 93 12.57 4.17 -3.74
C PHE A 93 12.44 5.47 -2.93
N PRO A 94 13.30 6.47 -3.19
CA PRO A 94 13.29 7.73 -2.45
C PRO A 94 12.04 8.59 -2.72
N GLY A 95 11.27 8.28 -3.77
CA GLY A 95 10.03 9.00 -4.11
C GLY A 95 8.78 8.57 -3.33
N LEU A 96 8.90 7.61 -2.41
CA LEU A 96 7.78 7.15 -1.59
C LEU A 96 7.32 8.24 -0.62
N VAL A 97 6.00 8.35 -0.45
CA VAL A 97 5.38 9.26 0.53
C VAL A 97 5.61 8.73 1.94
N ALA A 98 5.42 7.42 2.13
CA ALA A 98 5.63 6.74 3.41
C ALA A 98 5.88 5.24 3.21
N VAL A 99 6.52 4.65 4.21
CA VAL A 99 6.66 3.21 4.36
C VAL A 99 6.12 2.84 5.73
N THR A 100 5.12 1.97 5.78
CA THR A 100 4.48 1.49 7.02
C THR A 100 4.69 0.00 7.17
N GLY A 101 4.73 -0.50 8.42
CA GLY A 101 4.85 -1.94 8.65
C GLY A 101 3.61 -2.73 8.21
N ASP A 102 3.64 -4.05 8.36
CA ASP A 102 2.45 -4.86 8.21
C ASP A 102 1.38 -4.34 9.18
N GLY A 103 0.23 -3.93 8.64
CA GLY A 103 -0.90 -3.35 9.37
C GLY A 103 -1.58 -4.32 10.33
N SER A 104 -0.82 -5.23 10.95
CA SER A 104 -1.19 -5.82 12.22
C SER A 104 -1.37 -4.68 13.22
N VAL A 105 -2.60 -4.19 13.29
CA VAL A 105 -3.17 -3.71 14.55
C VAL A 105 -3.12 -4.89 15.51
N GLU A 106 -1.94 -5.15 16.07
CA GLU A 106 -1.82 -5.94 17.27
C GLU A 106 -2.66 -5.17 18.28
N ALA A 107 -3.78 -5.79 18.64
CA ALA A 107 -4.63 -5.34 19.71
C ALA A 107 -3.81 -5.43 21.00
N THR A 108 -2.92 -4.48 21.26
CA THR A 108 -2.45 -4.18 22.61
C THR A 108 -3.59 -3.48 23.34
N ARG A 109 -4.67 -4.24 23.57
CA ARG A 109 -5.45 -4.10 24.79
C ARG A 109 -4.57 -4.70 25.88
N SER A 110 -3.79 -3.84 26.53
CA SER A 110 -3.46 -4.01 27.93
C SER A 110 -4.34 -3.03 28.70
#